data_AF-A0AAW0S5F3-F1
#
_entry.id   AF-A0AAW0S5F3-F1
#
_cell.length_a   1.000
_cell.length_b   1.000
_cell.length_c   1.000
_cell.angle_alpha   90.00
_cell.angle_beta   90.00
_cell.angle_gamma   90.00
#
_symmetry.space_group_name_H-M   'P 1'
#
loop_
_entity.id
_entity.type
_entity.pdbx_description
1 polymer ?
#
loop_
_entity_poly.entity_id
_entity_poly.type
_entity_poly.pdbx_seq_one_letter_code
_entity_poly.pdbx_strand_id
1 'polypeptide(L)'
;MTFSNTPRVFSLLCLALSVAGQWTGNYNTTSVPSGVDPASHCWIKSLAQRPYTAVYPCTCTGGKVAPDCNWRDALLFNSVRDATCKCATTTDISKEPEELKAFGKSHPNAVTQCICDPTDPEGKPGADGLVVPSPNCWCPAASLKDNSGLTEAKEGQAAPEAPAPVDAAAVQKCRDDFFKSSIIKKNACDQLAELKDPEFSDPMQRNLPNCTPALLIEVCKTI
;
A
#
# COMPACT_ATOMS: atom_id res chain seq x y z
N MET A 1 -9.04 63.98 -11.19
CA MET A 1 -7.94 63.16 -10.64
C MET A 1 -8.48 61.77 -10.42
N THR A 2 -8.02 60.81 -11.21
CA THR A 2 -8.56 59.45 -11.28
C THR A 2 -7.68 58.56 -10.42
N PHE A 3 -8.20 58.03 -9.31
CA PHE A 3 -7.48 57.06 -8.48
C PHE A 3 -7.85 55.65 -8.93
N SER A 4 -6.88 54.98 -9.55
CA SER A 4 -6.93 53.55 -9.89
C SER A 4 -6.64 52.73 -8.64
N ASN A 5 -7.64 51.98 -8.15
CA ASN A 5 -7.47 51.00 -7.08
C ASN A 5 -7.22 49.63 -7.70
N THR A 6 -5.95 49.25 -7.78
CA THR A 6 -5.51 47.87 -8.07
C THR A 6 -5.88 46.95 -6.90
N PRO A 7 -6.59 45.83 -7.10
CA PRO A 7 -6.79 44.86 -6.04
C PRO A 7 -5.49 44.09 -5.79
N ARG A 8 -5.02 44.14 -4.54
CA ARG A 8 -3.95 43.27 -4.04
C ARG A 8 -4.43 41.83 -4.06
N VAL A 9 -3.81 41.02 -4.91
CA VAL A 9 -3.95 39.56 -4.92
C VAL A 9 -3.40 39.04 -3.60
N PHE A 10 -4.31 38.65 -2.69
CA PHE A 10 -3.95 37.82 -1.55
C PHE A 10 -3.54 36.46 -2.10
N SER A 11 -2.23 36.25 -2.21
CA SER A 11 -1.66 34.94 -2.50
C SER A 11 -1.97 34.02 -1.33
N LEU A 12 -2.96 33.13 -1.53
CA LEU A 12 -3.20 31.95 -0.72
C LEU A 12 -1.99 31.01 -0.91
N LEU A 13 -0.91 31.28 -0.17
CA LEU A 13 0.11 30.28 0.09
C LEU A 13 -0.52 29.24 1.04
N CYS A 14 -1.13 28.21 0.46
CA CYS A 14 -1.39 26.95 1.15
C CYS A 14 -0.04 26.32 1.45
N LEU A 15 0.51 26.65 2.62
CA LEU A 15 1.60 25.92 3.24
C LEU A 15 1.11 24.49 3.48
N ALA A 16 1.48 23.57 2.59
CA ALA A 16 1.43 22.14 2.85
C ALA A 16 2.51 21.82 3.90
N LEU A 17 2.25 22.22 5.14
CA LEU A 17 2.96 21.70 6.30
C LEU A 17 2.42 20.30 6.50
N SER A 18 3.22 19.29 6.12
CA SER A 18 2.98 17.90 6.50
C SER A 18 2.99 17.83 8.02
N VAL A 19 1.82 17.86 8.65
CA VAL A 19 1.70 17.76 10.10
C VAL A 19 2.05 16.31 10.45
N ALA A 20 3.11 16.12 11.24
CA ALA A 20 3.41 14.80 11.80
C ALA A 20 2.15 14.25 12.49
N GLY A 21 1.74 13.04 12.11
CA GLY A 21 0.49 12.44 12.56
C GLY A 21 -0.70 12.55 11.60
N GLN A 22 -0.54 13.14 10.40
CA GLN A 22 -1.58 13.11 9.37
C GLN A 22 -1.56 11.80 8.56
N TRP A 23 -2.73 11.22 8.33
CA TRP A 23 -2.91 10.07 7.44
C TRP A 23 -2.94 10.52 5.98
N THR A 24 -2.34 9.73 5.09
CA THR A 24 -2.33 9.96 3.64
C THR A 24 -2.63 8.67 2.87
N GLY A 25 -2.98 8.80 1.59
CA GLY A 25 -3.40 7.68 0.74
C GLY A 25 -4.90 7.41 0.85
N ASN A 26 -5.29 6.13 0.74
CA ASN A 26 -6.67 5.69 0.80
C ASN A 26 -6.74 4.35 1.55
N TYR A 27 -7.78 4.16 2.35
CA TYR A 27 -8.07 2.85 2.92
C TYR A 27 -8.85 2.00 1.91
N ASN A 28 -8.86 0.68 2.08
CA ASN A 28 -9.63 -0.22 1.24
C ASN A 28 -10.33 -1.27 2.11
N THR A 29 -11.67 -1.34 2.04
CA THR A 29 -12.45 -2.37 2.75
C THR A 29 -12.88 -3.54 1.87
N THR A 30 -12.43 -3.62 0.63
CA THR A 30 -12.64 -4.76 -0.25
C THR A 30 -12.10 -6.03 0.40
N SER A 31 -12.99 -6.98 0.60
CA SER A 31 -12.64 -8.28 1.18
C SER A 31 -11.70 -9.05 0.26
N VAL A 32 -10.58 -9.50 0.81
CA VAL A 32 -9.68 -10.48 0.17
C VAL A 32 -9.89 -11.88 0.77
N PRO A 33 -9.55 -12.97 0.05
CA PRO A 33 -9.62 -14.32 0.61
C PRO A 33 -8.78 -14.44 1.88
N SER A 34 -9.30 -15.15 2.89
CA SER A 34 -8.54 -15.41 4.12
C SER A 34 -7.44 -16.44 3.86
N GLY A 35 -6.27 -16.25 4.49
CA GLY A 35 -5.15 -17.17 4.38
C GLY A 35 -4.39 -17.12 3.05
N VAL A 36 -4.73 -16.16 2.19
CA VAL A 36 -3.96 -15.83 1.00
C VAL A 36 -2.98 -14.72 1.35
N ASP A 37 -1.71 -14.94 1.00
CA ASP A 37 -0.66 -13.96 1.21
C ASP A 37 -0.89 -12.75 0.29
N PRO A 38 -0.74 -11.51 0.79
CA PRO A 38 -0.71 -10.32 -0.03
C PRO A 38 0.51 -10.35 -0.98
N ALA A 39 0.51 -9.46 -1.96
CA ALA A 39 1.64 -9.30 -2.86
C ALA A 39 2.96 -9.09 -2.08
N SER A 40 4.07 -9.59 -2.61
CA SER A 40 5.35 -9.64 -1.89
C SER A 40 5.83 -8.28 -1.35
N HIS A 41 5.57 -7.21 -2.10
CA HIS A 41 5.92 -5.83 -1.72
C HIS A 41 5.05 -5.25 -0.59
N CYS A 42 3.89 -5.85 -0.30
CA CYS A 42 2.98 -5.40 0.74
C CYS A 42 3.42 -5.83 2.14
N TRP A 43 4.22 -6.89 2.23
CA TRP A 43 4.64 -7.44 3.52
C TRP A 43 5.47 -6.46 4.34
N ILE A 44 5.25 -6.50 5.66
CA ILE A 44 6.19 -5.95 6.65
C ILE A 44 7.27 -7.01 6.93
N LYS A 45 8.48 -6.58 7.28
CA LYS A 45 9.66 -7.46 7.38
C LYS A 45 9.43 -8.61 8.37
N SER A 46 8.78 -8.32 9.49
CA SER A 46 8.53 -9.21 10.62
C SER A 46 7.49 -10.29 10.38
N LEU A 47 6.69 -10.16 9.32
CA LEU A 47 5.69 -11.16 8.90
C LEU A 47 6.07 -11.87 7.59
N ALA A 48 7.03 -11.33 6.82
CA ALA A 48 7.45 -11.90 5.55
C ALA A 48 8.15 -13.27 5.69
N GLN A 49 8.82 -13.53 6.83
CA GLN A 49 9.60 -14.75 7.06
C GLN A 49 9.51 -15.22 8.52
N ARG A 50 9.61 -16.53 8.74
CA ARG A 50 9.60 -17.13 10.09
C ARG A 50 11.00 -17.11 10.74
N PRO A 51 11.09 -16.99 12.08
CA PRO A 51 9.99 -16.79 13.02
C PRO A 51 9.38 -15.39 12.89
N TYR A 52 8.07 -15.28 13.08
CA TYR A 52 7.40 -13.98 13.04
C TYR A 52 7.80 -13.15 14.28
N THR A 53 8.22 -11.91 14.06
CA THR A 53 8.74 -11.01 15.12
C THR A 53 7.90 -9.75 15.28
N ALA A 54 6.70 -9.72 14.69
CA ALA A 54 5.86 -8.54 14.70
C ALA A 54 5.42 -8.18 16.12
N VAL A 55 5.29 -6.88 16.39
CA VAL A 55 4.80 -6.36 17.67
C VAL A 55 3.35 -5.90 17.54
N TYR A 56 2.51 -6.29 18.50
CA TYR A 56 1.08 -5.99 18.51
C TYR A 56 0.47 -6.30 19.90
N PRO A 57 -0.69 -5.69 20.23
CA PRO A 57 -1.41 -4.65 19.47
C PRO A 57 -0.67 -3.31 19.50
N CYS A 58 -0.79 -2.57 18.41
CA CYS A 58 -0.27 -1.21 18.28
C CYS A 58 -1.39 -0.20 18.04
N THR A 59 -1.16 1.02 18.50
CA THR A 59 -1.99 2.18 18.22
C THR A 59 -1.12 3.20 17.48
N CYS A 60 -1.55 3.56 16.28
CA CYS A 60 -0.79 4.34 15.31
C CYS A 60 -1.47 5.66 14.98
N THR A 61 -0.67 6.68 14.69
CA THR A 61 -1.10 7.98 14.19
C THR A 61 -0.33 8.32 12.93
N GLY A 62 -1.07 8.84 11.94
CA GLY A 62 -0.53 9.17 10.63
C GLY A 62 0.10 7.99 9.89
N GLY A 63 0.69 8.31 8.74
CA GLY A 63 1.29 7.34 7.84
C GLY A 63 0.59 7.29 6.49
N LYS A 64 1.16 6.52 5.57
CA LYS A 64 0.67 6.33 4.21
C LYS A 64 0.02 4.97 4.07
N VAL A 65 -1.28 4.96 3.79
CA VAL A 65 -2.06 3.75 3.54
C VAL A 65 -1.94 3.35 2.07
N ALA A 66 -1.63 2.08 1.82
CA ALA A 66 -1.56 1.49 0.49
C ALA A 66 -2.85 0.68 0.22
N PRO A 67 -3.80 1.21 -0.59
CA PRO A 67 -5.11 0.60 -0.79
C PRO A 67 -5.09 -0.69 -1.63
N ASP A 68 -4.02 -0.93 -2.37
CA ASP A 68 -3.74 -2.14 -3.14
C ASP A 68 -3.19 -3.28 -2.26
N CYS A 69 -2.66 -2.94 -1.09
CA CYS A 69 -2.12 -3.89 -0.12
C CYS A 69 -3.13 -4.21 0.97
N ASN A 70 -3.95 -5.23 0.73
CA ASN A 70 -4.89 -5.79 1.69
C ASN A 70 -4.46 -7.18 2.13
N TRP A 71 -4.63 -7.47 3.42
CA TRP A 71 -4.39 -8.79 3.97
C TRP A 71 -5.51 -9.17 4.92
N ARG A 72 -6.01 -10.40 4.79
CA ARG A 72 -7.08 -10.91 5.65
C ARG A 72 -6.61 -12.10 6.47
N ASP A 73 -6.47 -11.84 7.76
CA ASP A 73 -6.30 -12.84 8.81
C ASP A 73 -7.52 -12.79 9.73
N ALA A 74 -7.36 -12.50 11.03
CA ALA A 74 -8.49 -12.29 11.95
C ALA A 74 -9.33 -11.04 11.59
N LEU A 75 -8.68 -10.02 11.02
CA LEU A 75 -9.28 -8.79 10.52
C LEU A 75 -8.85 -8.56 9.07
N LEU A 76 -9.54 -7.63 8.39
CA LEU A 76 -9.04 -7.05 7.15
C LEU A 76 -8.09 -5.92 7.50
N PHE A 77 -6.84 -6.01 7.03
CA PHE A 77 -5.82 -5.00 7.23
C PHE A 77 -5.45 -4.31 5.92
N ASN A 78 -5.11 -3.01 6.00
CA ASN A 78 -4.37 -2.31 4.95
C ASN A 78 -2.92 -2.14 5.40
N SER A 79 -2.02 -2.17 4.42
CA SER A 79 -0.62 -1.89 4.65
C SER A 79 -0.43 -0.39 4.87
N VAL A 80 0.37 -0.06 5.89
CA VAL A 80 0.71 1.30 6.29
C VAL A 80 2.23 1.46 6.34
N ARG A 81 2.73 2.57 5.83
CA ARG A 81 4.13 2.98 5.89
C ARG A 81 4.27 4.32 6.61
N ASP A 82 5.45 4.59 7.15
CA ASP A 82 5.77 5.88 7.78
C ASP A 82 4.81 6.28 8.93
N ALA A 83 4.24 5.28 9.62
CA ALA A 83 3.35 5.52 10.75
C ALA A 83 4.13 5.83 12.03
N THR A 84 3.53 6.63 12.90
CA THR A 84 4.02 6.83 14.28
C THR A 84 3.17 5.99 15.21
N CYS A 85 3.77 5.01 15.89
CA CYS A 85 3.00 4.05 16.67
C CYS A 85 3.56 3.85 18.08
N LYS A 86 2.70 3.36 18.95
CA LYS A 86 3.03 2.75 20.24
C LYS A 86 2.45 1.35 20.27
N CYS A 87 3.18 0.38 20.80
CA CYS A 87 2.77 -1.01 20.85
C CYS A 87 2.87 -1.58 22.26
N ALA A 88 1.95 -2.48 22.57
CA ALA A 88 2.08 -3.37 23.71
C ALA A 88 2.93 -4.59 23.33
N THR A 89 3.39 -5.33 24.34
CA THR A 89 4.15 -6.58 24.20
C THR A 89 3.31 -7.82 24.56
N THR A 90 1.98 -7.69 24.59
CA THR A 90 1.07 -8.74 25.05
C THR A 90 0.92 -9.89 24.06
N THR A 91 1.26 -9.68 22.78
CA THR A 91 1.12 -10.67 21.67
C THR A 91 -0.33 -11.16 21.45
N ASP A 92 -1.30 -10.43 21.99
CA ASP A 92 -2.72 -10.70 21.84
C ASP A 92 -3.40 -9.42 21.34
N ILE A 93 -3.77 -9.42 20.07
CA ILE A 93 -4.35 -8.26 19.37
C ILE A 93 -5.66 -7.76 20.00
N SER A 94 -6.32 -8.60 20.80
CA SER A 94 -7.56 -8.26 21.51
C SER A 94 -7.31 -7.65 22.90
N LYS A 95 -6.08 -7.73 23.43
CA LYS A 95 -5.72 -7.25 24.76
C LYS A 95 -4.85 -6.00 24.69
N GLU A 96 -5.52 -4.87 24.58
CA GLU A 96 -4.90 -3.56 24.70
C GLU A 96 -4.76 -3.15 26.18
N PRO A 97 -3.53 -2.87 26.69
CA PRO A 97 -3.33 -2.37 28.05
C PRO A 97 -3.82 -0.93 28.20
N GLU A 98 -4.06 -0.48 29.44
CA GLU A 98 -4.64 0.84 29.71
C GLU A 98 -3.76 2.00 29.23
N GLU A 99 -2.44 1.83 29.25
CA GLU A 99 -1.47 2.81 28.77
C GLU A 99 -1.61 3.03 27.26
N LEU A 100 -1.81 1.95 26.49
CA LEU A 100 -2.00 2.02 25.04
C LEU A 100 -3.37 2.62 24.68
N LYS A 101 -4.42 2.27 25.44
CA LYS A 101 -5.74 2.91 25.31
C LYS A 101 -5.68 4.41 25.63
N ALA A 102 -4.92 4.80 26.66
CA ALA A 102 -4.75 6.20 27.04
C ALA A 102 -4.01 6.98 25.93
N PHE A 103 -3.00 6.37 25.31
CA PHE A 103 -2.34 6.92 24.13
C PHE A 103 -3.32 7.10 22.95
N GLY A 104 -4.15 6.11 22.65
CA GLY A 104 -5.17 6.22 21.61
C GLY A 104 -6.19 7.34 21.89
N LYS A 105 -6.69 7.43 23.13
CA LYS A 105 -7.66 8.48 23.53
C LYS A 105 -7.10 9.90 23.44
N SER A 106 -5.80 10.09 23.59
CA SER A 106 -5.17 11.40 23.47
C SER A 106 -4.93 11.84 22.01
N HIS A 107 -5.16 10.95 21.04
CA HIS A 107 -4.96 11.21 19.62
C HIS A 107 -6.26 10.90 18.84
N PRO A 108 -7.05 11.92 18.45
CA PRO A 108 -8.40 11.72 17.90
C PRO A 108 -8.43 10.96 16.56
N ASN A 109 -7.30 10.82 15.88
CA ASN A 109 -7.14 10.10 14.62
C ASN A 109 -6.32 8.81 14.78
N ALA A 110 -6.20 8.29 16.00
CA ALA A 110 -5.48 7.06 16.27
C ALA A 110 -6.19 5.85 15.65
N VAL A 111 -5.41 4.98 15.04
CA VAL A 111 -5.84 3.70 14.49
C VAL A 111 -5.28 2.60 15.38
N THR A 112 -6.18 1.85 16.00
CA THR A 112 -5.86 0.82 16.99
C THR A 112 -5.73 -0.57 16.37
N GLN A 113 -5.16 -1.50 17.15
CA GLN A 113 -4.98 -2.91 16.78
C GLN A 113 -4.12 -3.12 15.52
N CYS A 114 -3.18 -2.21 15.25
CA CYS A 114 -2.19 -2.42 14.20
C CYS A 114 -1.16 -3.47 14.62
N ILE A 115 -0.49 -4.06 13.62
CA ILE A 115 0.62 -5.01 13.75
C ILE A 115 1.81 -4.39 13.05
N CYS A 116 2.93 -4.19 13.75
CA CYS A 116 4.06 -3.44 13.21
C CYS A 116 5.37 -4.23 13.22
N ASP A 117 6.30 -3.83 12.37
CA ASP A 117 7.68 -4.27 12.45
C ASP A 117 8.29 -3.84 13.80
N PRO A 118 9.04 -4.70 14.50
CA PRO A 118 9.81 -4.26 15.66
C PRO A 118 10.87 -3.25 15.22
N THR A 119 11.32 -2.42 16.15
CA THR A 119 12.55 -1.63 15.94
C THR A 119 13.75 -2.59 15.92
N ASP A 120 14.79 -2.28 15.14
CA ASP A 120 16.04 -3.04 15.06
C ASP A 120 17.21 -2.18 15.60
N PRO A 121 17.83 -2.52 16.74
CA PRO A 121 17.54 -3.67 17.60
C PRO A 121 16.19 -3.54 18.33
N GLU A 122 15.66 -4.66 18.83
CA GLU A 122 14.37 -4.70 19.55
C GLU A 122 14.33 -3.65 20.67
N GLY A 123 13.35 -2.75 20.57
CA GLY A 123 13.16 -1.67 21.52
C GLY A 123 12.65 -2.19 22.85
N LYS A 124 13.26 -1.74 23.95
CA LYS A 124 12.71 -1.97 25.30
C LYS A 124 11.48 -1.08 25.52
N PRO A 125 10.50 -1.51 26.32
CA PRO A 125 9.40 -0.65 26.74
C PRO A 125 9.92 0.65 27.37
N GLY A 126 9.27 1.76 27.03
CA GLY A 126 9.53 3.07 27.64
C GLY A 126 9.01 3.18 29.07
N ALA A 127 9.10 4.37 29.65
CA ALA A 127 8.56 4.65 30.98
C ALA A 127 7.02 4.50 31.05
N ASP A 128 6.34 4.57 29.90
CA ASP A 128 4.92 4.31 29.70
C ASP A 128 4.60 2.82 29.55
N GLY A 129 5.60 1.93 29.63
CA GLY A 129 5.42 0.49 29.43
C GLY A 129 5.14 0.08 27.98
N LEU A 130 5.23 1.02 27.02
CA LEU A 130 4.95 0.79 25.61
C LEU A 130 6.24 0.80 24.78
N VAL A 131 6.24 0.04 23.70
CA VAL A 131 7.35 -0.01 22.74
C VAL A 131 7.05 0.93 21.58
N VAL A 132 8.08 1.62 21.08
CA VAL A 132 8.00 2.33 19.79
C VAL A 132 8.48 1.35 18.71
N PRO A 133 7.62 0.93 17.76
CA PRO A 133 7.98 0.03 16.68
C PRO A 133 8.67 0.78 15.53
N SER A 134 9.08 0.01 14.52
CA SER A 134 9.38 0.54 13.19
C SER A 134 8.10 1.08 12.52
N PRO A 135 8.21 1.98 11.53
CA PRO A 135 7.06 2.70 10.97
C PRO A 135 6.17 1.89 10.01
N ASN A 136 6.53 0.64 9.71
CA ASN A 136 5.80 -0.21 8.77
C ASN A 136 4.84 -1.12 9.52
N CYS A 137 3.56 -1.04 9.17
CA CYS A 137 2.50 -1.74 9.89
C CYS A 137 1.43 -2.29 8.95
N TRP A 138 0.64 -3.22 9.48
CA TRP A 138 -0.68 -3.61 9.01
C TRP A 138 -1.70 -3.04 9.99
N CYS A 139 -2.62 -2.20 9.50
CA CYS A 139 -3.64 -1.58 10.33
C CYS A 139 -5.06 -1.99 9.89
N PRO A 140 -6.01 -2.24 10.81
CA PRO A 140 -7.33 -2.69 10.45
C PRO A 140 -8.05 -1.67 9.55
N ALA A 141 -8.61 -2.15 8.44
CA ALA A 141 -9.31 -1.31 7.46
C ALA A 141 -10.53 -0.59 8.07
N ALA A 142 -11.24 -1.24 9.00
CA ALA A 142 -12.35 -0.63 9.72
C ALA A 142 -11.89 0.53 10.63
N SER A 143 -10.79 0.34 11.38
CA SER A 143 -10.23 1.38 12.26
C SER A 143 -9.68 2.56 11.45
N LEU A 144 -9.08 2.29 10.28
CA LEU A 144 -8.68 3.31 9.32
C LEU A 144 -9.89 4.10 8.79
N LYS A 145 -10.97 3.41 8.38
CA LYS A 145 -12.21 4.04 7.93
C LYS A 145 -12.80 4.98 8.98
N ASP A 146 -12.82 4.55 10.24
CA ASP A 146 -13.49 5.29 11.31
C ASP A 146 -12.66 6.48 11.82
N ASN A 147 -11.32 6.39 11.81
CA ASN A 147 -10.45 7.36 12.50
C ASN A 147 -9.48 8.14 11.62
N SER A 148 -9.12 7.64 10.42
CA SER A 148 -8.03 8.25 9.64
C SER A 148 -8.41 9.56 8.92
N GLY A 149 -9.70 9.77 8.68
CA GLY A 149 -10.21 10.87 7.84
C GLY A 149 -9.91 10.68 6.34
N LEU A 150 -9.38 9.54 5.93
CA LEU A 150 -9.15 9.20 4.53
C LEU A 150 -10.45 8.81 3.82
N THR A 151 -10.41 8.78 2.49
CA THR A 151 -11.50 8.22 1.69
C THR A 151 -11.19 6.78 1.28
N GLU A 152 -12.24 5.99 1.13
CA GLU A 152 -12.15 4.63 0.58
C GLU A 152 -11.64 4.66 -0.86
N ALA A 153 -10.69 3.79 -1.17
CA ALA A 153 -10.37 3.40 -2.54
C ALA A 153 -11.56 2.61 -3.08
N LYS A 154 -12.44 3.27 -3.83
CA LYS A 154 -13.55 2.60 -4.51
C LYS A 154 -12.97 1.57 -5.48
N GLU A 155 -13.55 0.36 -5.52
CA GLU A 155 -13.32 -0.57 -6.62
C GLU A 155 -13.58 0.17 -7.94
N GLY A 156 -12.51 0.38 -8.72
CA GLY A 156 -12.52 1.19 -9.95
C GLY A 156 -11.76 2.52 -9.90
N GLN A 157 -11.16 2.90 -8.75
CA GLN A 157 -10.20 3.99 -8.63
C GLN A 157 -8.87 3.53 -8.01
N ALA A 158 -8.36 2.38 -8.44
CA ALA A 158 -6.98 2.46 -8.88
C ALA A 158 -7.05 3.34 -10.14
N ALA A 159 -6.61 4.60 -10.05
CA ALA A 159 -6.11 5.19 -11.29
C ALA A 159 -5.14 4.13 -11.83
N PRO A 160 -5.31 3.64 -13.07
CA PRO A 160 -4.21 2.94 -13.70
C PRO A 160 -3.00 3.82 -13.43
N GLU A 161 -1.94 3.30 -12.83
CA GLU A 161 -0.65 3.96 -12.98
C GLU A 161 -0.60 4.32 -14.45
N ALA A 162 -0.58 5.62 -14.78
CA ALA A 162 -0.41 6.02 -16.16
C ALA A 162 0.84 5.25 -16.58
N PRO A 163 0.73 4.28 -17.50
CA PRO A 163 1.81 3.36 -17.75
C PRO A 163 3.02 4.24 -18.03
N ALA A 164 4.10 4.04 -17.26
CA ALA A 164 5.34 4.75 -17.52
C ALA A 164 5.56 4.67 -19.04
N PRO A 165 5.80 5.79 -19.73
CA PRO A 165 5.81 5.82 -21.19
C PRO A 165 6.71 4.69 -21.68
N VAL A 166 6.07 3.64 -22.20
CA VAL A 166 6.73 2.43 -22.64
C VAL A 166 7.58 2.84 -23.84
N ASP A 167 8.89 2.61 -23.72
CA ASP A 167 9.84 2.92 -24.78
C ASP A 167 9.39 2.22 -26.08
N ALA A 168 9.13 3.02 -27.13
CA ALA A 168 8.70 2.51 -28.42
C ALA A 168 9.69 1.49 -29.01
N ALA A 169 10.99 1.63 -28.69
CA ALA A 169 12.00 0.65 -29.08
C ALA A 169 11.86 -0.68 -28.32
N ALA A 170 11.44 -0.64 -27.05
CA ALA A 170 11.17 -1.84 -26.26
C ALA A 170 9.88 -2.54 -26.72
N VAL A 171 8.84 -1.77 -27.05
CA VAL A 171 7.59 -2.31 -27.64
C VAL A 171 7.89 -2.99 -28.98
N GLN A 172 8.72 -2.38 -29.83
CA GLN A 172 9.09 -2.97 -31.11
C GLN A 172 9.89 -4.27 -30.94
N LYS A 173 10.84 -4.33 -30.00
CA LYS A 173 11.59 -5.57 -29.71
C LYS A 173 10.69 -6.67 -29.19
N CYS A 174 9.78 -6.35 -28.28
CA CYS A 174 8.80 -7.32 -27.78
C CYS A 174 7.87 -7.80 -28.92
N ARG A 175 7.43 -6.90 -29.80
CA ARG A 175 6.65 -7.25 -30.99
C ARG A 175 7.41 -8.27 -31.85
N ASP A 176 8.65 -7.97 -32.20
CA ASP A 176 9.45 -8.84 -33.07
C ASP A 176 9.65 -10.24 -32.45
N ASP A 177 9.91 -10.32 -31.14
CA ASP A 177 9.99 -11.58 -30.40
C ASP A 177 8.67 -12.34 -30.40
N PHE A 178 7.55 -11.65 -30.15
CA PHE A 178 6.22 -12.25 -30.12
C PHE A 178 5.81 -12.83 -31.48
N PHE A 179 6.10 -12.12 -32.57
CA PHE A 179 5.82 -12.60 -33.92
C PHE A 179 6.72 -13.77 -34.33
N LYS A 180 7.99 -13.79 -33.88
CA LYS A 180 8.93 -14.90 -34.11
C LYS A 180 8.68 -16.12 -33.23
N SER A 181 8.04 -15.94 -32.07
CA SER A 181 7.73 -17.03 -31.16
C SER A 181 6.73 -18.02 -31.77
N SER A 182 6.80 -19.27 -31.30
CA SER A 182 5.82 -20.31 -31.61
C SER A 182 4.50 -20.16 -30.83
N ILE A 183 4.32 -19.06 -30.10
CA ILE A 183 3.11 -18.80 -29.32
C ILE A 183 1.95 -18.49 -30.27
N ILE A 184 0.78 -19.07 -29.99
CA ILE A 184 -0.47 -18.79 -30.71
C ILE A 184 -0.93 -17.39 -30.32
N LYS A 185 -0.67 -16.42 -31.19
CA LYS A 185 -0.80 -14.98 -30.90
C LYS A 185 -2.19 -14.60 -30.36
N LYS A 186 -3.25 -15.08 -31.02
CA LYS A 186 -4.64 -14.81 -30.62
C LYS A 186 -4.94 -15.31 -29.20
N ASN A 187 -4.60 -16.56 -28.92
CA ASN A 187 -4.83 -17.17 -27.61
C ASN A 187 -4.04 -16.45 -26.49
N ALA A 188 -2.81 -16.01 -26.79
CA ALA A 188 -1.99 -15.29 -25.83
C ALA A 188 -2.53 -13.88 -25.53
N CYS A 189 -3.02 -13.15 -26.54
CA CYS A 189 -3.63 -11.84 -26.34
C CYS A 189 -5.00 -11.93 -25.64
N ASP A 190 -5.82 -12.92 -25.98
CA ASP A 190 -7.13 -13.15 -25.34
C ASP A 190 -6.95 -13.48 -23.84
N GLN A 191 -5.99 -14.35 -23.49
CA GLN A 191 -5.68 -14.67 -22.09
C GLN A 191 -5.10 -13.48 -21.33
N LEU A 192 -4.29 -12.63 -21.97
CA LEU A 192 -3.73 -11.44 -21.34
C LEU A 192 -4.82 -10.40 -20.99
N ALA A 193 -5.87 -10.30 -21.81
CA ALA A 193 -6.97 -9.36 -21.61
C ALA A 193 -7.88 -9.74 -20.44
N GLU A 194 -7.90 -11.03 -20.04
CA GLU A 194 -8.72 -11.54 -18.94
C GLU A 194 -8.01 -11.49 -17.57
N LEU A 195 -6.69 -11.26 -17.55
CA LEU A 195 -5.88 -11.28 -16.33
C LEU A 195 -5.80 -9.89 -15.69
N LYS A 196 -6.19 -9.83 -14.41
CA LYS A 196 -6.14 -8.61 -13.59
C LYS A 196 -4.70 -8.20 -13.25
N ASP A 197 -3.81 -9.19 -13.12
CA ASP A 197 -2.36 -9.04 -12.91
C ASP A 197 -1.61 -10.14 -13.70
N PRO A 198 -1.26 -9.90 -14.99
CA PRO A 198 -0.62 -10.93 -15.79
C PRO A 198 0.84 -11.10 -15.39
N GLU A 199 1.20 -12.27 -14.85
CA GLU A 199 2.59 -12.70 -14.67
C GLU A 199 3.00 -13.69 -15.79
N PHE A 200 4.23 -13.57 -16.28
CA PHE A 200 4.76 -14.53 -17.23
C PHE A 200 5.25 -15.77 -16.48
N SER A 201 4.82 -16.94 -16.95
CA SER A 201 5.46 -18.19 -16.55
C SER A 201 6.88 -18.27 -17.11
N ASP A 202 7.79 -18.98 -16.44
CA ASP A 202 9.18 -19.17 -16.91
C ASP A 202 9.30 -19.68 -18.36
N PRO A 203 8.42 -20.59 -18.85
CA PRO A 203 8.40 -20.97 -20.26
C PRO A 203 8.04 -19.81 -21.19
N MET A 204 7.16 -18.91 -20.77
CA MET A 204 6.73 -17.76 -21.57
C MET A 204 7.82 -16.69 -21.61
N GLN A 205 8.47 -16.42 -20.47
CA GLN A 205 9.60 -15.50 -20.39
C GLN A 205 10.79 -15.95 -21.27
N ARG A 206 11.04 -17.26 -21.37
CA ARG A 206 12.08 -17.81 -22.25
C ARG A 206 11.78 -17.64 -23.73
N ASN A 207 10.50 -17.70 -24.12
CA ASN A 207 10.08 -17.51 -25.51
C ASN A 207 9.98 -16.03 -25.91
N LEU A 208 9.81 -15.14 -24.93
CA LEU A 208 9.66 -13.71 -25.12
C LEU A 208 10.65 -12.93 -24.23
N PRO A 209 11.96 -13.05 -24.48
CA PRO A 209 12.99 -12.54 -23.59
C PRO A 209 12.99 -11.01 -23.50
N ASN A 210 12.53 -10.30 -24.55
CA ASN A 210 12.42 -8.84 -24.55
C ASN A 210 11.01 -8.33 -24.20
N CYS A 211 10.11 -9.21 -23.76
CA CYS A 211 8.76 -8.82 -23.35
C CYS A 211 8.60 -8.85 -21.83
N THR A 212 7.84 -7.87 -21.35
CA THR A 212 7.15 -7.93 -20.07
C THR A 212 5.64 -8.02 -20.36
N PRO A 213 4.80 -8.40 -19.37
CA PRO A 213 3.36 -8.37 -19.52
C PRO A 213 2.84 -7.03 -20.05
N ALA A 214 3.34 -5.91 -19.51
CA ALA A 214 2.97 -4.57 -19.96
C ALA A 214 3.33 -4.29 -21.44
N LEU A 215 4.52 -4.71 -21.89
CA LEU A 215 4.92 -4.55 -23.30
C LEU A 215 4.07 -5.43 -24.22
N LEU A 216 3.73 -6.64 -23.79
CA LEU A 216 2.92 -7.55 -24.60
C LEU A 216 1.46 -7.08 -24.70
N ILE A 217 0.90 -6.46 -23.66
CA ILE A 217 -0.40 -5.79 -23.72
C ILE A 217 -0.41 -4.73 -24.82
N GLU A 218 0.63 -3.90 -24.90
CA GLU A 218 0.74 -2.87 -25.94
C GLU A 218 0.88 -3.45 -27.34
N VAL A 219 1.63 -4.54 -27.49
CA VAL A 219 1.72 -5.27 -28.77
C VAL A 219 0.35 -5.83 -29.17
N CYS A 220 -0.39 -6.44 -28.24
CA CYS A 220 -1.71 -7.03 -28.47
C CYS A 220 -2.78 -6.00 -28.88
N LYS A 221 -2.64 -4.72 -28.52
CA LYS A 221 -3.54 -3.65 -29.01
C LYS A 221 -3.44 -3.40 -30.52
N THR A 222 -2.37 -3.90 -31.16
CA THR A 222 -2.09 -3.69 -32.59
C THR A 222 -2.35 -4.92 -33.47
N ILE A 223 -2.92 -5.98 -32.89
CA ILE A 223 -3.25 -7.26 -33.52
C ILE A 223 -4.77 -7.42 -33.55
#